data_AF-A0A0K8TKC7-F1
#
_entry.id   AF-A0A0K8TKC7-F1
#
_cell.length_a   1.000
_cell.length_b   1.000
_cell.length_c   1.000
_cell.angle_alpha   90.00
_cell.angle_beta   90.00
_cell.angle_gamma   90.00
#
_symmetry.space_group_name_H-M   'P 1'
#
loop_
_entity.id
_entity.type
_entity.pdbx_description
1 polymer ?
#
loop_
_entity_poly.entity_id
_entity_poly.type
_entity_poly.pdbx_seq_one_letter_code
_entity_poly.pdbx_strand_id
1 'polypeptide(L)'
;LHPYKLQIVQELKPNDYIQRKLLADTLLEQFSSLENVLFTDEAHFHSNRHVNKHNCRYVSRENPRLKHQKPLHSPKTTVRAANNET
;
A
#
# COMPACT_ATOMS: atom_id res chain seq x y z
N LEU A 1 -18.41 -19.96 4.28
CA LEU A 1 -17.45 -19.13 5.05
C LEU A 1 -16.33 -18.80 4.09
N HIS A 2 -16.04 -17.52 3.88
CA HIS A 2 -15.12 -17.02 2.87
C HIS A 2 -14.08 -16.09 3.52
N PRO A 3 -12.81 -16.17 3.11
CA PRO A 3 -11.77 -15.26 3.58
C PRO A 3 -11.86 -13.90 2.86
N TYR A 4 -11.91 -12.82 3.63
CA TYR A 4 -11.87 -11.44 3.14
C TYR A 4 -10.58 -10.77 3.60
N LYS A 5 -9.78 -10.28 2.64
CA LYS A 5 -8.56 -9.52 2.94
C LYS A 5 -8.92 -8.10 3.36
N LEU A 6 -8.27 -7.63 4.42
CA LEU A 6 -8.42 -6.24 4.85
C LEU A 6 -7.76 -5.33 3.82
N GLN A 7 -8.53 -4.43 3.20
CA GLN A 7 -8.01 -3.48 2.23
C GLN A 7 -8.08 -2.08 2.82
N ILE A 8 -6.94 -1.39 2.80
CA ILE A 8 -6.87 0.04 3.07
C ILE A 8 -6.60 0.69 1.74
N VAL A 9 -7.55 1.49 1.29
CA VAL A 9 -7.42 2.28 0.07
C VAL A 9 -7.35 3.74 0.46
N GLN A 10 -6.58 4.50 -0.30
CA GLN A 10 -6.74 5.94 -0.32
C GLN A 10 -8.00 6.27 -1.14
N GLU A 11 -8.72 7.30 -0.73
CA GLU A 11 -9.81 7.84 -1.52
C GLU A 11 -9.24 8.46 -2.80
N LEU A 12 -9.72 7.99 -3.95
CA LEU A 12 -9.33 8.55 -5.24
C LEU A 12 -10.30 9.68 -5.61
N LYS A 13 -9.75 10.83 -5.96
CA LYS A 13 -10.47 11.95 -6.56
C LYS A 13 -10.58 11.72 -8.08
N PRO A 14 -11.57 12.32 -8.76
CA PRO A 14 -11.74 12.16 -10.21
C PRO A 14 -10.48 12.49 -11.01
N ASN A 15 -9.69 13.49 -10.57
CA ASN A 15 -8.47 13.90 -11.25
C ASN A 15 -7.30 12.93 -11.07
N ASP A 16 -7.28 12.13 -10.00
CA ASP A 16 -6.19 11.21 -9.71
C ASP A 16 -6.05 10.16 -10.81
N TYR A 17 -7.16 9.75 -11.42
CA TYR A 17 -7.14 8.80 -12.54
C TYR A 17 -6.40 9.40 -13.75
N ILE A 18 -6.71 10.65 -14.10
CA ILE A 18 -6.09 11.34 -15.23
C ILE A 18 -4.59 11.51 -14.97
N GLN A 19 -4.21 11.95 -13.77
CA GLN A 19 -2.80 12.16 -13.40
C GLN A 19 -2.01 10.85 -13.42
N ARG A 20 -2.58 9.76 -12.89
CA ARG A 20 -1.92 8.45 -12.88
C ARG A 20 -1.72 7.90 -14.29
N LYS A 21 -2.72 8.08 -15.17
CA LYS A 21 -2.59 7.67 -16.57
C LYS A 21 -1.51 8.49 -17.28
N LEU A 22 -1.55 9.81 -17.15
CA LEU A 22 -0.57 10.70 -17.78
C LEU A 22 0.86 10.37 -17.33
N LEU A 23 1.05 10.12 -16.03
CA LEU A 23 2.34 9.70 -15.49
C LEU A 23 2.81 8.37 -16.11
N ALA A 24 1.93 7.37 -16.19
CA ALA A 24 2.27 6.07 -16.77
C ALA A 24 2.64 6.20 -18.26
N ASP A 25 1.84 6.91 -19.04
CA ASP A 25 2.10 7.15 -20.46
C ASP A 25 3.45 7.89 -20.65
N THR A 26 3.70 8.91 -19.83
CA THR A 26 4.96 9.67 -19.84
C THR A 26 6.17 8.79 -19.51
N LEU A 27 6.06 7.93 -18.50
CA LEU A 27 7.15 7.03 -18.12
C LEU A 27 7.44 5.99 -19.21
N LEU A 28 6.41 5.47 -19.86
CA LEU A 28 6.55 4.52 -20.98
C LEU A 28 7.20 5.14 -22.21
N GLU A 29 6.92 6.43 -22.47
CA GLU A 29 7.54 7.16 -23.58
C GLU A 29 8.99 7.55 -23.29
N GLN A 30 9.30 7.92 -22.04
CA GLN A 30 10.61 8.45 -21.67
C GLN A 30 11.65 7.37 -21.34
N PHE A 31 11.21 6.21 -20.85
CA PHE A 31 12.11 5.17 -20.35
C PHE A 31 11.90 3.86 -21.11
N SER A 32 12.96 3.39 -21.77
CA SER A 32 13.00 2.05 -22.36
C SER A 32 13.29 0.96 -21.32
N SER A 33 13.91 1.31 -20.18
CA SER A 33 14.15 0.43 -19.04
C SER A 33 14.14 1.21 -17.72
N LEU A 34 13.92 0.48 -16.62
CA LEU A 34 13.91 1.01 -15.24
C LEU A 34 15.21 0.68 -14.46
N GLU A 35 16.24 0.17 -15.14
CA GLU A 35 17.49 -0.28 -14.50
C GLU A 35 18.21 0.86 -13.74
N ASN A 36 18.05 2.10 -14.20
CA ASN A 36 18.60 3.31 -13.59
C ASN A 36 17.62 4.01 -12.63
N VAL A 37 16.46 3.39 -12.35
CA VAL A 37 15.47 3.92 -11.41
C VAL A 37 15.67 3.27 -10.06
N LEU A 38 15.99 4.10 -9.05
CA LEU A 38 16.03 3.68 -7.66
C LEU A 38 14.66 3.94 -7.03
N PHE A 39 13.90 2.88 -6.80
CA PHE A 39 12.66 2.95 -6.04
C PHE A 39 12.99 3.04 -4.56
N THR A 40 12.23 3.85 -3.84
CA THR A 40 12.37 3.98 -2.39
C THR A 40 10.99 3.91 -1.76
N ASP A 41 10.91 3.24 -0.60
CA ASP A 41 9.67 3.17 0.17
C ASP A 41 9.96 3.28 1.67
N GLU A 42 8.94 3.71 2.41
CA GLU A 42 8.95 3.83 3.85
C GLU A 42 7.91 2.88 4.46
N ALA A 43 8.36 1.97 5.32
CA ALA A 43 7.51 1.03 6.02
C ALA A 43 7.53 1.28 7.54
N HIS A 44 6.36 1.19 8.18
CA HIS A 44 6.24 1.24 9.63
C HIS A 44 6.07 -0.17 10.21
N PHE A 45 6.94 -0.53 11.15
CA PHE A 45 6.88 -1.77 11.92
C PHE A 45 6.51 -1.47 13.35
N HIS A 46 5.51 -2.17 13.87
CA HIS A 46 5.11 -2.06 15.25
C HIS A 46 5.65 -3.26 16.03
N SER A 47 6.31 -3.02 17.16
CA SER A 47 6.85 -4.08 18.04
C SER A 47 5.80 -4.74 18.93
N ASN A 48 4.58 -4.19 18.98
CA ASN A 48 3.45 -4.82 19.65
C ASN A 48 2.70 -5.75 18.68
N ARG A 49 1.76 -6.57 19.18
CA ARG A 49 0.89 -7.50 18.41
C ARG A 49 -0.06 -6.79 17.42
N HIS A 50 0.36 -5.66 16.85
CA HIS A 50 -0.37 -4.94 15.84
C HIS A 50 -0.63 -5.87 14.66
N VAL A 51 -1.90 -6.05 14.36
CA VAL A 51 -2.32 -6.84 13.21
C VAL A 51 -1.74 -6.20 11.96
N ASN A 52 -0.77 -6.88 11.35
CA ASN A 52 -0.20 -6.51 10.07
C ASN A 52 -1.32 -6.57 9.03
N LYS A 53 -1.61 -5.42 8.41
CA LYS A 53 -2.67 -5.24 7.41
C LYS A 53 -2.48 -6.20 6.23
N HIS A 54 -1.24 -6.54 5.87
CA HIS A 54 -0.93 -7.45 4.78
C HIS A 54 -1.30 -8.92 5.10
N ASN A 55 -1.26 -9.31 6.38
CA ASN A 55 -1.50 -10.68 6.83
C ASN A 55 -2.88 -10.89 7.46
N CYS A 56 -3.73 -9.86 7.52
CA CYS A 56 -5.04 -9.95 8.15
C CYS A 56 -6.13 -10.37 7.16
N ARG A 57 -6.83 -11.48 7.49
CA ARG A 57 -8.01 -11.96 6.77
C ARG A 57 -9.12 -12.29 7.76
N TYR A 58 -10.35 -11.85 7.48
CA TYR A 58 -11.54 -12.28 8.22
C TYR A 58 -12.16 -13.47 7.51
N VAL A 59 -12.67 -14.44 8.25
CA VAL A 59 -13.47 -15.52 7.68
C VAL A 59 -14.92 -15.28 8.08
N SER A 60 -15.78 -15.00 7.11
CA SER A 60 -17.20 -14.68 7.34
C SER A 60 -18.07 -15.26 6.23
N ARG A 61 -19.39 -15.41 6.46
CA ARG A 61 -20.33 -15.75 5.38
C ARG A 61 -20.52 -14.59 4.41
N GLU A 62 -20.38 -13.35 4.89
CA GLU A 62 -20.54 -12.12 4.12
C GLU A 62 -19.37 -11.16 4.37
N ASN A 63 -19.10 -10.23 3.43
CA ASN A 63 -18.02 -9.26 3.58
C ASN A 63 -18.36 -8.28 4.72
N PRO A 64 -17.57 -8.28 5.82
CA PRO A 64 -17.94 -7.54 7.02
C PRO A 64 -17.83 -6.02 6.86
N ARG A 65 -17.16 -5.50 5.81
CA ARG A 65 -16.97 -4.05 5.53
C ARG A 65 -16.55 -3.22 6.76
N LEU A 66 -15.84 -3.86 7.70
CA LEU A 66 -15.51 -3.27 9.00
C LEU A 66 -14.38 -2.25 8.89
N LYS A 67 -14.62 -1.04 9.40
CA LYS A 67 -13.59 -0.02 9.62
C LYS A 67 -12.86 -0.33 10.93
N HIS A 68 -11.55 -0.59 10.85
CA HIS A 68 -10.73 -0.84 12.02
C HIS A 68 -10.09 0.46 12.51
N GLN A 69 -10.46 0.89 13.72
CA GLN A 69 -9.83 2.02 14.39
C GLN A 69 -8.57 1.56 15.12
N LYS A 70 -7.51 2.37 15.03
CA LYS A 70 -6.22 2.12 15.66
C LYS A 70 -5.76 3.42 16.33
N PRO A 71 -5.05 3.37 17.47
CA PRO A 71 -4.50 4.57 18.09
C PRO A 71 -3.63 5.33 17.08
N LEU A 72 -3.79 6.66 17.02
CA LEU A 72 -3.02 7.52 16.12
C LEU A 72 -1.52 7.42 16.40
N HIS A 73 -1.16 7.27 17.68
CA HIS A 73 0.21 7.12 18.15
C HIS A 73 0.37 5.77 18.85
N SER A 74 1.17 4.89 18.25
CA SER A 74 1.67 3.67 18.89
C SER A 74 3.17 3.58 18.60
N PRO A 75 3.97 2.99 19.51
CA PRO A 75 5.40 2.78 19.25
C PRO A 75 5.57 2.04 17.92
N LYS A 76 6.30 2.69 17.00
CA LYS A 76 6.57 2.19 15.67
C LYS A 76 8.00 2.54 15.29
N THR A 77 8.65 1.62 14.60
CA THR A 77 9.93 1.83 13.95
C THR A 77 9.66 2.08 12.49
N THR A 78 10.17 3.19 11.97
CA THR A 78 10.14 3.50 10.55
C THR A 78 11.41 2.99 9.90
N VAL A 79 11.28 2.19 8.85
CA VAL A 79 12.39 1.73 8.03
C VAL A 79 12.21 2.30 6.63
N ARG A 80 13.32 2.76 6.05
CA ARG A 80 13.38 3.18 4.64
C ARG A 80 14.24 2.19 3.89
N ALA A 81 13.77 1.74 2.74
CA ALA A 81 14.52 0.86 1.87
C ALA A 81 14.54 1.48 0.46
N ALA A 82 15.61 1.17 -0.27
CA ALA A 82 15.79 1.58 -1.64
C ALA A 82 16.22 0.35 -2.44
N ASN A 83 15.61 0.14 -3.60
CA ASN A 83 15.93 -0.95 -4.51
C ASN A 83 15.84 -0.48 -5.96
N ASN A 84 16.76 -0.95 -6.78
CA ASN A 84 16.58 -0.99 -8.22
C ASN A 84 15.91 -2.32 -8.60
N GLU A 85 15.17 -2.34 -9.70
CA GLU A 85 14.81 -3.62 -10.32
C GLU A 85 16.07 -4.16 -11.03
N THR A 86 16.56 -5.30 -10.55
CA THR A 86 17.65 -6.09 -11.18
C THR A 86 17.07 -7.29 -11.90
#